data_AF-A0A355DI62-F1
#
_entry.id   AF-A0A355DI62-F1
#
_cell.length_a   1.000
_cell.length_b   1.000
_cell.length_c   1.000
_cell.angle_alpha   90.00
_cell.angle_beta   90.00
_cell.angle_gamma   90.00
#
_symmetry.space_group_name_H-M   'P 1'
#
loop_
_entity.id
_entity.type
_entity.pdbx_description
1 polymer ?
#
loop_
_entity_poly.entity_id
_entity_poly.type
_entity_poly.pdbx_seq_one_letter_code
_entity_poly.pdbx_strand_id
1 'polypeptide(L)'
;EGYDLVSGWRKNRQDAALTRLLPSKIANWLIGRMTGVKLHDYGCSLKAYRSELVADMNLYGELHRFLPALAFIEGARITELPVRHHPRRHGQSKYGLGRTFRVVMDLFTVFFMKKFLTRPMHVFGLLGLISTLLGLVLGIYLTILKLGLGKSIGDRPLLILAVVLLLTGIQLFSFGLLAELQMRTYHESQGRPIYRVREVVEPNVKNV
;
A
#
# COMPACT_ATOMS: atom_id res chain seq x y z
N GLU A 1 30.98 -1.41 1.74
CA GLU A 1 30.00 -1.20 0.65
C GLU A 1 28.95 -0.10 0.91
N GLY A 2 28.88 0.50 2.12
CA GLY A 2 28.08 1.72 2.32
C GLY A 2 26.56 1.55 2.34
N TYR A 3 26.04 0.32 2.34
CA TYR A 3 24.60 0.08 2.46
C TYR A 3 24.05 0.57 3.81
N ASP A 4 22.79 1.00 3.77
CA ASP A 4 22.04 1.53 4.91
C ASP A 4 21.15 0.47 5.54
N LEU A 5 20.80 -0.57 4.75
CA LEU A 5 20.03 -1.73 5.16
C LEU A 5 20.53 -3.00 4.45
N VAL A 6 20.69 -4.08 5.20
CA VAL A 6 21.05 -5.40 4.69
C VAL A 6 19.98 -6.40 5.09
N SER A 7 19.30 -7.02 4.13
CA SER A 7 18.29 -8.06 4.38
C SER A 7 18.88 -9.46 4.13
N GLY A 8 18.54 -10.43 4.96
CA GLY A 8 18.89 -11.82 4.70
C GLY A 8 18.02 -12.44 3.60
N TRP A 9 18.60 -13.26 2.74
CA TRP A 9 17.94 -14.08 1.73
C TRP A 9 18.03 -15.55 2.09
N ARG A 10 16.89 -16.19 2.41
CA ARG A 10 16.86 -17.65 2.58
C ARG A 10 16.85 -18.33 1.21
N LYS A 11 18.03 -18.57 0.63
CA LYS A 11 18.20 -19.11 -0.72
C LYS A 11 17.65 -20.53 -0.88
N ASN A 12 17.88 -21.40 0.11
CA ASN A 12 17.44 -22.80 0.10
C ASN A 12 16.36 -23.05 1.17
N ARG A 13 15.14 -22.55 0.96
CA ARG A 13 14.03 -22.80 1.88
C ARG A 13 13.54 -24.25 1.78
N GLN A 14 13.47 -24.94 2.91
CA GLN A 14 12.89 -26.27 3.06
C GLN A 14 11.42 -26.21 3.52
N ASP A 15 10.69 -25.16 3.14
CA ASP A 15 9.28 -24.98 3.48
C ASP A 15 8.35 -25.75 2.51
N ALA A 16 7.11 -26.04 2.93
CA ALA A 16 6.11 -26.68 2.09
C ALA A 16 5.78 -25.85 0.82
N ALA A 17 5.88 -26.50 -0.35
CA ALA A 17 5.81 -25.86 -1.67
C ALA A 17 4.49 -25.09 -1.93
N LEU A 18 3.35 -25.72 -1.64
CA LEU A 18 2.02 -25.19 -1.98
C LEU A 18 1.49 -24.19 -0.96
N THR A 19 1.69 -24.44 0.34
CA THR A 19 1.08 -23.62 1.40
C THR A 19 1.94 -22.44 1.84
N ARG A 20 3.24 -22.42 1.51
CA ARG A 20 4.17 -21.38 1.98
C ARG A 20 5.02 -20.76 0.89
N LEU A 21 5.60 -21.55 -0.01
CA LEU A 21 6.49 -21.01 -1.05
C LEU A 21 5.72 -20.23 -2.12
N LEU A 22 4.60 -20.76 -2.61
CA LEU A 22 3.76 -20.10 -3.62
C LEU A 22 3.22 -18.72 -3.14
N PRO A 23 2.51 -18.62 -2.00
CA PRO A 23 2.02 -17.34 -1.50
C PRO A 23 3.17 -16.35 -1.21
N SER A 24 4.30 -16.85 -0.66
CA SER A 24 5.46 -16.01 -0.38
C SER A 24 6.11 -15.47 -1.66
N LYS A 25 6.18 -16.25 -2.74
CA LYS A 25 6.70 -15.79 -4.03
C LYS A 25 5.81 -14.73 -4.65
N ILE A 26 4.49 -14.93 -4.64
CA ILE A 26 3.52 -13.95 -5.14
C ILE A 26 3.61 -12.65 -4.33
N ALA A 27 3.65 -12.75 -3.00
CA ALA A 27 3.82 -11.58 -2.13
C ALA A 27 5.15 -10.85 -2.41
N ASN A 28 6.28 -11.56 -2.48
CA ASN A 28 7.57 -10.95 -2.78
C ASN A 28 7.59 -10.28 -4.16
N TRP A 29 6.98 -10.90 -5.17
CA TRP A 29 6.86 -10.34 -6.51
C TRP A 29 5.99 -9.08 -6.53
N LEU A 30 4.82 -9.12 -5.89
CA LEU A 30 3.93 -7.97 -5.75
C LEU A 30 4.61 -6.81 -5.00
N ILE A 31 5.27 -7.10 -3.88
CA ILE A 31 6.01 -6.11 -3.08
C ILE A 31 7.13 -5.51 -3.93
N GLY A 32 7.95 -6.33 -4.60
CA GLY A 32 9.03 -5.83 -5.43
C GLY A 32 8.53 -4.95 -6.58
N ARG A 33 7.43 -5.35 -7.24
CA ARG A 33 6.83 -4.57 -8.32
C ARG A 33 6.26 -3.23 -7.86
N MET A 34 5.64 -3.19 -6.67
CA MET A 34 5.00 -1.98 -6.13
C MET A 34 6.00 -1.02 -5.47
N THR A 35 6.99 -1.58 -4.75
CA THR A 35 7.96 -0.79 -4.00
C THR A 35 9.14 -0.36 -4.86
N GLY A 36 9.46 -1.11 -5.92
CA GLY A 36 10.63 -0.88 -6.78
C GLY A 36 11.92 -1.49 -6.22
N VAL A 37 11.88 -1.99 -4.98
CA VAL A 37 12.98 -2.71 -4.36
C VAL A 37 13.06 -4.11 -4.97
N LYS A 38 14.26 -4.57 -5.33
CA LYS A 38 14.47 -5.95 -5.75
C LYS A 38 15.05 -6.76 -4.58
N LEU A 39 14.18 -7.31 -3.73
CA LEU A 39 14.56 -8.29 -2.70
C LEU A 39 13.94 -9.65 -3.02
N HIS A 40 14.70 -10.71 -2.84
CA HIS A 40 14.25 -12.09 -3.05
C HIS A 40 13.40 -12.59 -1.88
N ASP A 41 13.69 -12.13 -0.65
CA ASP A 41 12.98 -12.53 0.55
C ASP A 41 12.65 -11.38 1.52
N TYR A 42 11.53 -10.69 1.28
CA TYR A 42 11.00 -9.67 2.20
C TYR A 42 10.64 -10.21 3.59
N GLY A 43 10.27 -11.49 3.66
CA GLY A 43 9.80 -12.16 4.87
C GLY A 43 10.92 -12.71 5.75
N CYS A 44 12.19 -12.54 5.37
CA CYS A 44 13.31 -12.90 6.23
C CYS A 44 13.38 -11.92 7.39
N SER A 45 13.36 -12.39 8.63
CA SER A 45 13.44 -11.52 9.81
C SER A 45 14.86 -11.05 10.12
N LEU A 46 15.89 -11.74 9.60
CA LEU A 46 17.28 -11.34 9.80
C LEU A 46 17.59 -10.15 8.89
N LYS A 47 17.66 -8.97 9.49
CA LYS A 47 17.93 -7.70 8.82
C LYS A 47 18.82 -6.85 9.72
N ALA A 48 19.77 -6.14 9.11
CA ALA A 48 20.61 -5.16 9.80
C ALA A 48 20.32 -3.77 9.25
N TYR A 49 20.15 -2.80 10.14
CA TYR A 49 19.80 -1.42 9.83
C TYR A 49 20.83 -0.49 10.45
N ARG A 50 21.15 0.62 9.78
CA ARG A 50 21.81 1.76 10.45
C ARG A 50 20.84 2.38 11.45
N SER A 51 21.35 2.79 12.62
CA SER A 51 20.56 3.42 13.68
C SER A 51 19.82 4.65 13.19
N GLU A 52 20.49 5.50 12.40
CA GLU A 52 19.95 6.71 11.77
C GLU A 52 18.71 6.43 10.91
N LEU A 53 18.66 5.27 10.24
CA LEU A 53 17.52 4.90 9.41
C LEU A 53 16.29 4.55 10.25
N VAL A 54 16.49 3.89 11.40
CA VAL A 54 15.40 3.40 12.26
C VAL A 54 14.89 4.45 13.23
N ALA A 55 15.76 5.35 13.69
CA ALA A 55 15.42 6.40 14.66
C ALA A 55 14.23 7.26 14.21
N ASP A 56 14.13 7.50 12.90
CA ASP A 56 13.08 8.36 12.32
C ASP A 56 11.91 7.58 11.70
N MET A 57 11.90 6.25 11.79
CA MET A 57 10.83 5.43 11.23
C MET A 57 9.65 5.30 12.19
N ASN A 58 8.58 6.04 11.91
CA ASN A 58 7.29 5.86 12.59
C ASN A 58 6.60 4.60 12.06
N LEU A 59 6.79 3.49 12.78
CA LEU A 59 6.17 2.20 12.46
C LEU A 59 4.74 2.15 12.98
N TYR A 60 3.76 2.17 12.09
CA TYR A 60 2.36 1.98 12.45
C TYR A 60 1.93 0.51 12.24
N GLY A 61 1.42 -0.14 13.29
CA GLY A 61 0.85 -1.50 13.22
C GLY A 61 1.78 -2.57 12.64
N GLU A 62 1.31 -3.29 11.61
CA GLU A 62 2.03 -4.40 10.96
C GLU A 62 3.07 -3.95 9.90
N LEU A 63 3.31 -2.63 9.77
CA LEU A 63 4.24 -2.07 8.78
C LEU A 63 5.71 -2.46 8.98
N HIS A 64 6.07 -3.04 10.13
CA HIS A 64 7.41 -3.58 10.40
C HIS A 64 7.89 -4.57 9.31
N ARG A 65 6.97 -5.27 8.63
CA ARG A 65 7.30 -6.18 7.52
C ARG A 65 7.78 -5.44 6.28
N PHE A 66 7.32 -4.21 6.09
CA PHE A 66 7.61 -3.34 4.95
C PHE A 66 8.72 -2.33 5.25
N LEU A 67 9.43 -2.47 6.37
CA LEU A 67 10.60 -1.64 6.71
C LEU A 67 11.59 -1.46 5.56
N PRO A 68 12.02 -2.50 4.81
CA PRO A 68 12.90 -2.29 3.66
C PRO A 68 12.26 -1.47 2.54
N ALA A 69 10.96 -1.65 2.31
CA ALA A 69 10.25 -0.87 1.29
C ALA A 69 10.13 0.60 1.68
N LEU A 70 9.81 0.88 2.95
CA LEU A 70 9.76 2.24 3.50
C LEU A 70 11.13 2.89 3.46
N ALA A 71 12.18 2.18 3.89
CA ALA A 71 13.56 2.65 3.83
C ALA A 71 13.98 3.03 2.41
N PHE A 72 13.58 2.24 1.41
CA PHE A 72 13.86 2.56 0.01
C PHE A 72 13.13 3.82 -0.48
N ILE A 73 11.88 4.01 -0.06
CA ILE A 73 11.12 5.22 -0.39
C ILE A 73 11.81 6.46 0.20
N GLU A 74 12.41 6.33 1.38
CA GLU A 74 13.25 7.36 2.03
C GLU A 74 14.66 7.46 1.43
N GLY A 75 14.99 6.72 0.36
CA GLY A 75 16.26 6.80 -0.36
C GLY A 75 17.40 5.95 0.23
N ALA A 76 17.13 5.04 1.15
CA ALA A 76 18.15 4.17 1.74
C ALA A 76 18.73 3.19 0.70
N ARG A 77 20.05 2.97 0.76
CA ARG A 77 20.72 1.94 -0.06
C ARG A 77 20.51 0.58 0.57
N ILE A 78 19.86 -0.32 -0.15
CA ILE A 78 19.48 -1.65 0.33
C ILE A 78 20.27 -2.72 -0.42
N THR A 79 20.75 -3.73 0.29
CA THR A 79 21.29 -4.95 -0.29
C THR A 79 20.73 -6.20 0.39
N GLU A 80 20.97 -7.36 -0.21
CA GLU A 80 20.54 -8.66 0.28
C GLU A 80 21.71 -9.63 0.35
N LEU A 81 21.82 -10.40 1.44
CA LEU A 81 22.87 -11.41 1.61
C LEU A 81 22.27 -12.81 1.79
N PRO A 82 22.82 -13.84 1.14
CA PRO A 82 22.36 -15.21 1.31
C PRO A 82 22.60 -15.70 2.74
N VAL A 83 21.56 -16.22 3.37
CA VAL A 83 21.60 -16.78 4.73
C VAL A 83 21.11 -18.22 4.73
N ARG A 84 21.73 -19.05 5.57
CA ARG A 84 21.31 -20.45 5.74
C ARG A 84 19.99 -20.51 6.50
N HIS A 85 19.05 -21.28 5.97
CA HIS A 85 17.78 -21.53 6.64
C HIS A 85 17.86 -22.84 7.42
N HIS A 86 17.73 -22.77 8.74
CA HIS A 86 17.72 -23.95 9.60
C HIS A 86 16.28 -24.40 9.90
N PRO A 87 16.01 -25.71 9.91
CA PRO A 87 14.71 -26.22 10.31
C PRO A 87 14.46 -25.90 11.79
N ARG A 88 13.22 -25.56 12.10
CA ARG A 88 12.80 -25.31 13.48
C ARG A 88 12.85 -26.61 14.27
N ARG A 89 13.58 -26.62 15.40
CA ARG A 89 13.71 -27.80 16.27
C ARG A 89 12.53 -27.99 17.24
N HIS A 90 11.91 -26.90 17.71
CA HIS A 90 10.84 -26.95 18.72
C HIS A 90 9.71 -25.96 18.42
N GLY A 91 8.48 -26.32 18.81
CA GLY A 91 7.28 -25.49 18.70
C GLY A 91 6.60 -25.48 17.32
N GLN A 92 5.31 -25.17 17.29
CA GLN A 92 4.53 -25.11 16.05
C GLN A 92 4.58 -23.72 15.40
N SER A 93 4.39 -23.68 14.08
CA SER A 93 4.34 -22.43 13.34
C SER A 93 3.05 -21.67 13.63
N LYS A 94 3.17 -20.44 14.15
CA LYS A 94 2.06 -19.48 14.24
C LYS A 94 1.71 -18.82 12.89
N TYR A 95 2.35 -19.24 11.79
CA TYR A 95 2.04 -18.77 10.45
C TYR A 95 0.95 -19.67 9.82
N GLY A 96 -0.29 -19.19 9.82
CA GLY A 96 -1.43 -19.81 9.13
C GLY A 96 -1.85 -19.08 7.85
N LEU A 97 -2.72 -19.70 7.05
CA LEU A 97 -3.23 -19.15 5.78
C LEU A 97 -3.96 -17.80 5.95
N GLY A 98 -4.63 -17.56 7.08
CA GLY A 98 -5.24 -16.26 7.41
C GLY A 98 -4.24 -15.10 7.57
N ARG A 99 -2.93 -15.40 7.61
CA ARG A 99 -1.88 -14.38 7.57
C ARG A 99 -1.60 -13.92 6.14
N THR A 100 -1.80 -14.78 5.14
CA THR A 100 -1.63 -14.43 3.72
C THR A 100 -2.61 -13.33 3.33
N PHE A 101 -3.89 -13.44 3.71
CA PHE A 101 -4.88 -12.40 3.44
C PHE A 101 -4.51 -11.06 4.11
N ARG A 102 -4.08 -11.09 5.37
CA ARG A 102 -3.55 -9.90 6.05
C ARG A 102 -2.37 -9.28 5.33
N VAL A 103 -1.40 -10.08 4.90
CA VAL A 103 -0.24 -9.57 4.11
C VAL A 103 -0.68 -8.92 2.80
N VAL A 104 -1.70 -9.45 2.12
CA VAL A 104 -2.26 -8.84 0.91
C VAL A 104 -2.95 -7.52 1.23
N MET A 105 -3.74 -7.46 2.31
CA MET A 105 -4.37 -6.21 2.77
C MET A 105 -3.32 -5.17 3.16
N ASP A 106 -2.31 -5.55 3.96
CA ASP A 106 -1.22 -4.66 4.37
C ASP A 106 -0.45 -4.13 3.14
N LEU A 107 -0.24 -4.99 2.13
CA LEU A 107 0.41 -4.60 0.88
C LEU A 107 -0.45 -3.63 0.07
N PHE A 108 -1.76 -3.87 0.01
CA PHE A 108 -2.70 -2.93 -0.60
C PHE A 108 -2.66 -1.58 0.11
N THR A 109 -2.60 -1.57 1.45
CA THR A 109 -2.42 -0.35 2.24
C THR A 109 -1.11 0.35 1.90
N VAL A 110 0.03 -0.34 1.87
CA VAL A 110 1.33 0.26 1.53
C VAL A 110 1.34 0.82 0.11
N PHE A 111 0.76 0.10 -0.84
CA PHE A 111 0.62 0.58 -2.22
C PHE A 111 -0.26 1.82 -2.31
N PHE A 112 -1.41 1.77 -1.63
CA PHE A 112 -2.35 2.87 -1.59
C PHE A 112 -1.69 4.10 -0.97
N MET A 113 -0.99 3.91 0.15
CA MET A 113 -0.21 4.96 0.81
C MET A 113 0.85 5.53 -0.15
N LYS A 114 1.71 4.70 -0.73
CA LYS A 114 2.77 5.17 -1.64
C LYS A 114 2.22 5.97 -2.83
N LYS A 115 1.12 5.51 -3.43
CA LYS A 115 0.62 6.07 -4.69
C LYS A 115 -0.38 7.21 -4.49
N PHE A 116 -1.14 7.19 -3.40
CA PHE A 116 -2.31 8.05 -3.22
C PHE A 116 -2.31 8.85 -1.92
N LEU A 117 -1.30 8.74 -1.05
CA LEU A 117 -1.19 9.66 0.11
C LEU A 117 -1.22 11.11 -0.34
N THR A 118 -0.54 11.45 -1.42
CA THR A 118 -0.39 12.85 -1.81
C THR A 118 -1.64 13.41 -2.49
N ARG A 119 -2.53 12.55 -3.01
CA ARG A 119 -3.71 12.93 -3.79
C ARG A 119 -4.82 11.87 -3.75
N PRO A 120 -5.41 11.57 -2.58
CA PRO A 120 -6.45 10.55 -2.44
C PRO A 120 -7.70 10.82 -3.29
N MET A 121 -7.99 12.10 -3.58
CA MET A 121 -9.13 12.49 -4.41
C MET A 121 -9.09 11.91 -5.83
N HIS A 122 -7.90 11.65 -6.38
CA HIS A 122 -7.79 11.10 -7.74
C HIS A 122 -8.32 9.67 -7.87
N VAL A 123 -8.36 8.89 -6.79
CA VAL A 123 -8.90 7.52 -6.82
C VAL A 123 -10.40 7.55 -6.60
N PHE A 124 -10.80 8.02 -5.42
CA PHE A 124 -12.20 7.97 -5.01
C PHE A 124 -13.05 8.96 -5.80
N GLY A 125 -12.51 10.13 -6.15
CA GLY A 125 -13.19 11.11 -6.99
C GLY A 125 -13.39 10.61 -8.43
N LEU A 126 -12.39 9.95 -9.04
CA LEU A 126 -12.53 9.39 -10.39
C LEU A 126 -13.54 8.23 -10.42
N LEU A 127 -13.43 7.29 -9.48
CA LEU A 127 -14.38 6.18 -9.36
C LEU A 127 -15.79 6.67 -9.05
N GLY A 128 -15.91 7.67 -8.17
CA GLY A 128 -17.17 8.31 -7.83
C GLY A 128 -17.81 9.01 -9.04
N LEU A 129 -17.01 9.73 -9.83
CA LEU A 129 -17.46 10.39 -11.06
C LEU A 129 -17.96 9.38 -12.09
N ILE A 130 -17.20 8.31 -12.35
CA ILE A 130 -17.59 7.26 -13.29
C ILE A 130 -18.89 6.59 -12.83
N SER A 131 -19.01 6.23 -11.55
CA SER A 131 -20.21 5.62 -10.99
C SER A 131 -21.43 6.55 -11.11
N THR A 132 -21.26 7.83 -10.78
CA THR A 132 -22.33 8.84 -10.88
C THR A 132 -22.77 9.05 -12.32
N LEU A 133 -21.83 9.14 -13.27
CA LEU A 133 -22.14 9.30 -14.70
C LEU A 133 -22.89 8.08 -15.25
N LEU A 134 -22.46 6.87 -14.91
CA LEU A 134 -23.17 5.65 -15.31
C LEU A 134 -24.58 5.60 -14.71
N GLY A 135 -24.73 5.95 -13.42
CA GLY A 135 -26.03 6.05 -12.76
C GLY A 135 -26.95 7.09 -13.41
N LEU A 136 -26.41 8.27 -13.77
CA LEU A 136 -27.14 9.33 -14.48
C LEU A 136 -27.59 8.88 -15.87
N VAL A 137 -26.70 8.27 -16.66
CA VAL A 137 -27.04 7.80 -18.01
C VAL A 137 -28.16 6.75 -17.97
N LEU A 138 -28.06 5.78 -17.04
CA LEU A 138 -29.12 4.79 -16.83
C LEU A 138 -30.41 5.44 -16.34
N GLY A 139 -30.33 6.39 -15.41
CA GLY A 139 -31.49 7.13 -14.89
C GLY A 139 -32.21 7.94 -15.98
N ILE A 140 -31.46 8.64 -16.84
CA ILE A 140 -32.00 9.39 -17.97
C ILE A 140 -32.66 8.44 -18.97
N TYR A 141 -31.98 7.34 -19.33
CA TYR A 141 -32.54 6.32 -20.23
C TYR A 141 -33.89 5.78 -19.73
N LEU A 142 -33.97 5.44 -18.43
CA LEU A 142 -35.22 4.97 -17.83
C LEU A 142 -36.27 6.09 -17.78
N THR A 143 -35.88 7.33 -17.47
CA THR A 143 -36.81 8.48 -17.47
C THR A 143 -37.45 8.69 -18.85
N ILE A 144 -36.66 8.61 -19.92
CA ILE A 144 -37.16 8.71 -21.31
C ILE A 144 -38.13 7.56 -21.62
N LEU A 145 -37.83 6.33 -21.19
CA LEU A 145 -38.76 5.20 -21.35
C LEU A 145 -40.08 5.40 -20.60
N LYS A 146 -40.06 6.08 -19.44
CA LYS A 146 -41.27 6.34 -18.65
C LYS A 146 -42.15 7.36 -19.35
N LEU A 147 -41.55 8.50 -19.68
CA LEU A 147 -42.27 9.70 -20.12
C LEU A 147 -42.55 9.68 -21.62
N GLY A 148 -41.65 9.11 -22.42
CA GLY A 148 -41.81 9.02 -23.87
C GLY A 148 -42.60 7.81 -24.34
N LEU A 149 -42.43 6.64 -23.70
CA LEU A 149 -43.07 5.38 -24.13
C LEU A 149 -44.15 4.87 -23.15
N GLY A 150 -44.38 5.55 -22.02
CA GLY A 150 -45.39 5.15 -21.04
C GLY A 150 -45.11 3.82 -20.32
N LYS A 151 -43.92 3.23 -20.47
CA LYS A 151 -43.62 1.89 -19.93
C LYS A 151 -43.47 1.92 -18.40
N SER A 152 -43.90 0.85 -17.72
CA SER A 152 -43.59 0.66 -16.30
C SER A 152 -42.10 0.32 -16.11
N ILE A 153 -41.51 0.88 -15.06
CA ILE A 153 -40.07 0.80 -14.76
C ILE A 153 -39.80 0.27 -13.37
N GLY A 154 -40.79 0.29 -12.47
CA GLY A 154 -40.61 -0.10 -11.06
C GLY A 154 -40.03 -1.50 -10.90
N ASP A 155 -40.40 -2.43 -11.78
CA ASP A 155 -39.98 -3.84 -11.71
C ASP A 155 -38.63 -4.12 -12.38
N ARG A 156 -37.99 -3.11 -13.00
CA ARG A 156 -36.74 -3.30 -13.73
C ARG A 156 -35.54 -3.22 -12.79
N PRO A 157 -34.70 -4.27 -12.69
CA PRO A 157 -33.47 -4.22 -11.88
C PRO A 157 -32.53 -3.06 -12.23
N LEU A 158 -32.62 -2.55 -13.48
CA LEU A 158 -31.89 -1.39 -13.95
C LEU A 158 -32.18 -0.11 -13.15
N LEU A 159 -33.39 0.06 -12.61
CA LEU A 159 -33.73 1.23 -11.79
C LEU A 159 -32.96 1.20 -10.46
N ILE A 160 -32.95 0.03 -9.81
CA ILE A 160 -32.20 -0.18 -8.57
C ILE A 160 -30.70 0.03 -8.82
N LEU A 161 -30.18 -0.54 -9.91
CA LEU A 161 -28.77 -0.35 -10.29
C LEU A 161 -28.42 1.13 -10.51
N ALA A 162 -29.27 1.89 -11.21
CA ALA A 162 -29.05 3.33 -11.44
C ALA A 162 -28.99 4.11 -10.12
N VAL A 163 -29.91 3.83 -9.19
CA VAL A 163 -29.95 4.46 -7.86
C VAL A 163 -28.71 4.09 -7.04
N VAL A 164 -28.33 2.80 -7.01
CA VAL A 164 -27.15 2.33 -6.27
C VAL A 164 -25.87 2.97 -6.83
N LEU A 165 -25.74 3.07 -8.16
CA LEU A 165 -24.58 3.72 -8.80
C LEU A 165 -24.49 5.21 -8.48
N LEU A 166 -25.63 5.92 -8.45
CA LEU A 166 -25.68 7.32 -8.04
C LEU A 166 -25.27 7.50 -6.58
N LEU A 167 -25.87 6.74 -5.66
CA LEU A 167 -25.57 6.82 -4.23
C LEU A 167 -24.11 6.46 -3.94
N THR A 168 -23.61 5.38 -4.55
CA THR A 168 -22.22 4.96 -4.42
C THR A 168 -21.27 6.01 -4.99
N GLY A 169 -21.61 6.63 -6.12
CA GLY A 169 -20.80 7.65 -6.76
C GLY A 169 -20.63 8.89 -5.89
N ILE A 170 -21.72 9.40 -5.33
CA ILE A 170 -21.70 10.52 -4.39
C ILE A 170 -20.90 10.17 -3.14
N GLN A 171 -21.13 8.99 -2.57
CA GLN A 171 -20.45 8.55 -1.35
C GLN A 171 -18.93 8.39 -1.56
N LEU A 172 -18.50 7.84 -2.70
CA LEU A 172 -17.08 7.78 -3.07
C LEU A 172 -16.47 9.17 -3.20
N PHE A 173 -17.18 10.12 -3.81
CA PHE A 173 -16.71 11.50 -3.91
C PHE A 173 -16.54 12.14 -2.52
N SER A 174 -17.50 11.95 -1.61
CA SER A 174 -17.41 12.41 -0.23
C SER A 174 -16.21 11.80 0.51
N PHE A 175 -15.97 10.49 0.38
CA PHE A 175 -14.79 9.84 0.96
C PHE A 175 -13.49 10.37 0.38
N GLY A 176 -13.43 10.67 -0.92
CA GLY A 176 -12.27 11.28 -1.55
C GLY A 176 -11.93 12.64 -0.96
N LEU A 177 -12.94 13.49 -0.74
CA LEU A 177 -12.76 14.82 -0.18
C LEU A 177 -12.37 14.77 1.31
N LEU A 178 -13.00 13.87 2.09
CA LEU A 178 -12.62 13.63 3.48
C LEU A 178 -11.18 13.13 3.61
N ALA A 179 -10.78 12.18 2.76
CA ALA A 179 -9.42 11.67 2.74
C ALA A 179 -8.40 12.75 2.38
N GLU A 180 -8.71 13.61 1.40
CA GLU A 180 -7.87 14.75 1.02
C GLU A 180 -7.67 15.73 2.19
N LEU A 181 -8.76 16.09 2.90
CA LEU A 181 -8.70 16.95 4.07
C LEU A 181 -7.87 16.32 5.20
N GLN A 182 -8.17 15.07 5.55
CA GLN A 182 -7.46 14.37 6.62
C GLN A 182 -5.96 14.23 6.31
N MET A 183 -5.62 14.06 5.04
CA MET A 183 -4.23 13.90 4.63
C MET A 183 -3.45 15.22 4.61
N ARG A 184 -4.11 16.33 4.26
CA ARG A 184 -3.56 17.68 4.44
C ARG A 184 -3.30 17.98 5.91
N THR A 185 -4.28 17.70 6.78
CA THR A 185 -4.11 17.85 8.23
C THR A 185 -2.98 16.96 8.76
N TYR A 186 -2.87 15.72 8.28
CA TYR A 186 -1.78 14.82 8.67
C TYR A 186 -0.41 15.40 8.28
N HIS A 187 -0.23 15.84 7.03
CA HIS A 187 1.03 16.41 6.57
C HIS A 187 1.37 17.75 7.25
N GLU A 188 0.38 18.62 7.44
CA GLU A 188 0.54 19.91 8.11
C GLU A 188 0.91 19.73 9.58
N SER A 189 0.30 18.76 10.27
CA SER A 189 0.61 18.44 11.67
C SER A 189 2.01 17.86 11.88
N GLN A 190 2.61 17.26 10.84
CA GLN A 190 3.89 16.59 10.98
C GLN A 190 5.09 17.54 10.93
N GLY A 191 4.95 18.77 10.42
CA GLY A 191 6.01 19.79 10.46
C GLY A 191 7.37 19.31 9.95
N ARG A 192 7.40 18.29 9.06
CA ARG A 192 8.62 17.59 8.64
C ARG A 192 9.03 18.04 7.23
N PRO A 193 10.32 18.35 7.01
CA PRO A 193 10.82 18.63 5.68
C PRO A 193 10.74 17.38 4.78
N ILE A 194 10.50 17.57 3.49
CA ILE A 194 10.39 16.49 2.47
C ILE A 194 11.75 15.83 2.18
N TYR A 195 12.84 16.40 2.70
CA TYR A 195 14.20 15.95 2.47
C TYR A 195 14.86 15.47 3.76
N ARG A 196 15.72 14.47 3.64
CA ARG A 196 16.65 14.05 4.70
C ARG A 196 18.05 14.51 4.34
N VAL A 197 18.69 15.19 5.28
CA VAL A 197 20.11 15.50 5.17
C VAL A 197 20.89 14.29 5.64
N ARG A 198 21.60 13.64 4.71
CA ARG A 198 22.42 12.47 5.00
C ARG A 198 23.67 12.82 5.80
N GLU A 199 24.27 13.96 5.46
CA GLU A 199 25.51 14.44 6.06
C GLU A 199 25.56 15.95 5.83
N VAL A 200 25.81 16.71 6.88
CA VAL A 200 26.16 18.13 6.77
C VAL A 200 27.67 18.19 6.73
N VAL A 201 28.24 18.42 5.55
CA VAL A 201 29.69 18.59 5.39
C VAL A 201 29.99 20.06 5.67
N GLU A 202 30.17 20.43 6.95
CA GLU A 202 30.71 21.74 7.27
C GLU A 202 32.14 21.85 6.70
N PRO A 203 32.48 22.91 5.94
CA PRO A 203 33.87 23.30 5.83
C PRO A 203 34.25 23.84 7.20
N ASN A 204 35.21 23.19 7.85
CA ASN A 204 35.76 23.55 9.14
C ASN A 204 36.32 24.99 9.09
N VAL A 205 35.46 25.99 9.33
CA VAL A 205 35.89 27.37 9.56
C VAL A 205 36.41 27.38 10.98
N LYS A 206 37.72 27.14 11.09
CA LYS A 206 38.48 27.45 12.30
C LYS A 206 38.19 28.91 12.65
N ASN A 207 37.44 29.13 13.73
CA ASN A 207 37.41 30.41 14.40
C ASN A 207 38.85 30.70 14.88
N VAL A 208 39.50 31.65 14.23
CA VAL A 208 40.72 32.31 14.69
C VAL A 208 40.32 33.43 15.63
#